data_AF-A0A2S9IYB2-F1
#
_entry.id   AF-A0A2S9IYB2-F1
#
_cell.length_a   1.000
_cell.length_b   1.000
_cell.length_c   1.000
_cell.angle_alpha   90.00
_cell.angle_beta   90.00
_cell.angle_gamma   90.00
#
_symmetry.space_group_name_H-M   'P 1'
#
loop_
_entity.id
_entity.type
_entity.pdbx_description
1 polymer ?
#
loop_
_entity_poly.entity_id
_entity_poly.type
_entity_poly.pdbx_seq_one_letter_code
_entity_poly.pdbx_strand_id
1 'polypeptide(L)'
;MKKSRKDTQIEAVKAILAGELLLEEAMEKYDVRDKRTILNWMKSISPLIQNKTEPVPDVHEYVIKENSLLRRVIGLQDQLRELEEKNAQILAQRNVLMDKVTRLELKLQVQDNYETTSDA
;
A
#
# COMPACT_ATOMS: atom_id res chain seq x y z
N MET A 1 -35.23 11.86 -17.17
CA MET A 1 -35.92 12.56 -16.05
C MET A 1 -35.16 13.86 -15.77
N LYS A 2 -35.84 15.01 -15.71
CA LYS A 2 -35.18 16.28 -15.39
C LYS A 2 -34.81 16.28 -13.90
N LYS A 3 -33.52 16.45 -13.55
CA LYS A 3 -33.07 16.59 -12.15
C LYS A 3 -33.85 17.72 -11.49
N SER A 4 -34.23 17.56 -10.22
CA SER A 4 -34.96 18.63 -9.53
C SER A 4 -34.02 19.82 -9.28
N ARG A 5 -34.58 21.03 -9.21
CA ARG A 5 -33.80 22.25 -8.92
C ARG A 5 -32.98 22.14 -7.62
N LYS A 6 -33.49 21.39 -6.63
CA LYS A 6 -32.80 21.14 -5.36
C LYS A 6 -31.61 20.19 -5.54
N ASP A 7 -31.74 19.16 -6.37
CA ASP A 7 -30.65 18.22 -6.63
C ASP A 7 -29.49 18.92 -7.35
N THR A 8 -29.79 19.79 -8.31
CA THR A 8 -28.79 20.61 -9.00
C THR A 8 -28.06 21.54 -8.03
N GLN A 9 -28.76 22.15 -7.08
CA GLN A 9 -28.14 23.00 -6.04
C GLN A 9 -27.23 22.20 -5.11
N ILE A 10 -27.67 21.01 -4.70
CA ILE A 10 -26.87 20.13 -3.84
C ILE A 10 -25.62 19.65 -4.58
N GLU A 11 -25.74 19.28 -5.85
CA GLU A 11 -24.62 18.85 -6.71
C GLU A 11 -23.60 19.99 -6.90
N ALA A 12 -24.08 21.21 -7.16
CA ALA A 12 -23.22 22.39 -7.26
C ALA A 12 -22.46 22.67 -5.97
N VAL A 13 -23.15 22.69 -4.83
CA VAL A 13 -22.52 22.97 -3.52
C VAL A 13 -21.55 21.85 -3.12
N LYS A 14 -21.88 20.59 -3.40
CA LYS A 14 -20.97 19.45 -3.15
C LYS A 14 -19.67 19.56 -3.94
N ALA A 15 -19.76 19.85 -5.24
CA ALA A 15 -18.57 19.95 -6.08
C ALA A 15 -17.67 21.13 -5.66
N ILE A 16 -18.27 22.25 -5.22
CA ILE A 16 -17.51 23.38 -4.67
C ILE A 16 -16.82 23.00 -3.35
N LEU A 17 -17.52 22.35 -2.43
CA LEU A 17 -16.95 21.94 -1.13
C LEU A 17 -15.85 20.88 -1.28
N ALA A 18 -15.95 20.01 -2.29
CA ALA A 18 -14.93 19.01 -2.62
C ALA A 18 -13.69 19.61 -3.32
N GLY A 19 -13.75 20.87 -3.76
CA GLY A 19 -12.67 21.51 -4.52
C GLY A 19 -12.61 21.08 -5.99
N GLU A 20 -13.63 20.39 -6.51
CA GLU A 20 -13.72 19.93 -7.90
C GLU A 20 -14.14 21.04 -8.87
N LEU A 21 -14.81 22.08 -8.35
CA LEU A 21 -15.31 23.22 -9.12
C LEU A 21 -15.06 24.51 -8.35
N LEU A 22 -14.41 25.48 -9.00
CA LEU A 22 -14.37 26.85 -8.49
C LEU A 22 -15.76 27.48 -8.57
N LEU A 23 -15.95 28.53 -7.76
CA LEU A 23 -17.23 29.21 -7.67
C LEU A 23 -17.70 29.76 -9.03
N GLU A 24 -16.78 30.31 -9.81
CA GLU A 24 -17.05 30.86 -11.15
C GLU A 24 -17.38 29.75 -12.17
N GLU A 25 -16.68 28.62 -12.10
CA GLU A 25 -16.95 27.46 -12.95
C GLU A 25 -18.31 26.82 -12.62
N ALA A 26 -18.69 26.81 -11.34
CA ALA A 26 -20.02 26.37 -10.92
C ALA A 26 -21.10 27.37 -11.40
N MET A 27 -20.81 28.67 -11.41
CA MET A 27 -21.75 29.67 -11.96
C MET A 27 -22.02 29.44 -13.45
N GLU A 28 -20.98 29.17 -14.23
CA GLU A 28 -21.12 28.88 -15.65
C GLU A 28 -21.85 27.54 -15.90
N LYS A 29 -21.43 26.48 -15.20
CA LYS A 29 -21.98 25.13 -15.37
C LYS A 29 -23.46 24.99 -15.00
N TYR A 30 -23.91 25.76 -14.00
CA TYR A 30 -25.28 25.69 -13.49
C TYR A 30 -26.13 26.91 -13.86
N ASP A 31 -25.68 27.74 -14.81
CA ASP A 31 -26.36 28.95 -15.31
C ASP A 31 -26.79 29.92 -14.19
N VAL A 32 -25.85 30.22 -13.28
CA VAL A 32 -26.07 31.13 -12.15
C VAL A 32 -25.39 32.46 -12.43
N ARG A 33 -26.18 33.51 -12.65
CA ARG A 33 -25.66 34.84 -12.98
C ARG A 33 -25.06 35.60 -11.80
N ASP A 34 -25.58 35.38 -10.59
CA ASP A 34 -25.15 36.10 -9.39
C ASP A 34 -24.42 35.18 -8.41
N LYS A 35 -23.16 35.51 -8.12
CA LYS A 35 -22.32 34.86 -7.11
C LYS A 35 -23.00 34.72 -5.75
N ARG A 36 -23.82 35.71 -5.35
CA ARG A 36 -24.58 35.67 -4.09
C ARG A 36 -25.55 34.50 -4.02
N THR A 37 -26.06 34.04 -5.16
CA THR A 37 -26.99 32.91 -5.23
C THR A 37 -26.28 31.62 -4.84
N ILE A 38 -25.08 31.37 -5.37
CA ILE A 38 -24.29 30.20 -4.96
C ILE A 38 -23.87 30.32 -3.49
N LEU A 39 -23.45 31.51 -3.04
CA LEU A 39 -23.11 31.71 -1.62
C LEU A 39 -24.30 31.44 -0.68
N ASN A 40 -25.52 31.81 -1.08
CA ASN A 40 -26.72 31.50 -0.31
C ASN A 40 -27.04 30.00 -0.32
N TRP A 41 -26.83 29.31 -1.44
CA TRP A 41 -26.93 27.85 -1.49
C TRP A 41 -25.88 27.17 -0.62
N MET A 42 -24.64 27.66 -0.62
CA MET A 42 -23.60 27.16 0.28
C MET A 42 -24.02 27.35 1.74
N LYS A 43 -24.54 28.52 2.13
CA LYS A 43 -25.01 28.74 3.51
C LYS A 43 -26.14 27.82 3.94
N SER A 44 -27.09 27.50 3.05
CA SER A 44 -28.23 26.65 3.37
C SER A 44 -27.93 25.15 3.27
N ILE A 45 -27.05 24.74 2.36
CA ILE A 45 -26.81 23.34 2.03
C ILE A 45 -25.53 22.78 2.71
N SER A 46 -24.48 23.60 2.92
CA SER A 46 -23.24 23.14 3.57
C SER A 46 -23.46 22.46 4.93
N PRO A 47 -24.23 23.01 5.88
CA PRO A 47 -24.46 22.33 7.16
C PRO A 47 -25.21 20.99 7.01
N LEU A 48 -26.06 20.86 5.98
CA LEU A 48 -26.79 19.62 5.70
C LEU A 48 -25.89 18.54 5.05
N ILE A 49 -24.84 18.96 4.34
CA ILE A 49 -23.83 18.07 3.75
C ILE A 49 -22.77 17.69 4.80
N GLN A 50 -22.30 18.65 5.59
CA GLN A 50 -21.26 18.45 6.60
C GLN A 50 -21.69 17.46 7.69
N ASN A 51 -22.98 17.43 8.04
CA ASN A 51 -23.53 16.43 8.97
C ASN A 51 -23.59 14.99 8.39
N LYS A 52 -23.37 14.81 7.08
CA LYS A 52 -23.37 13.50 6.40
C LYS A 52 -21.98 13.06 5.92
N THR A 53 -21.01 13.96 5.86
CA THR A 53 -19.60 13.56 5.75
C THR A 53 -19.21 12.91 7.06
N GLU A 54 -18.74 11.67 6.97
CA GLU A 54 -18.09 10.95 8.07
C GLU A 54 -17.14 11.89 8.84
N PRO A 55 -17.05 11.75 10.18
CA PRO A 55 -16.17 12.61 10.96
C PRO A 55 -14.77 12.49 10.36
N VAL A 56 -14.24 13.61 9.87
CA VAL A 56 -12.85 13.70 9.41
C VAL A 56 -12.01 13.16 10.58
N PRO A 57 -11.34 12.00 10.43
CA PRO A 57 -10.56 11.45 11.52
C PRO A 57 -9.59 12.52 11.97
N ASP A 58 -9.49 12.75 13.28
CA ASP A 58 -8.53 13.67 13.83
C ASP A 58 -7.16 13.37 13.20
N VAL A 59 -6.57 14.36 12.52
CA VAL A 59 -5.29 14.21 11.81
C VAL A 59 -4.24 13.60 12.73
N HIS A 60 -4.34 13.86 14.04
CA HIS A 60 -3.51 13.25 15.06
C HIS A 60 -3.64 11.71 15.13
N GLU A 61 -4.85 11.17 15.06
CA GLU A 61 -5.12 9.73 15.10
C GLU A 61 -4.56 9.01 13.86
N TYR A 62 -4.72 9.62 12.68
CA TYR A 62 -4.14 9.08 11.45
C TYR A 62 -2.62 9.01 11.53
N VAL A 63 -1.97 10.09 11.98
CA VAL A 63 -0.51 10.16 12.14
C VAL A 63 0.00 9.14 13.17
N ILE A 64 -0.72 8.93 14.29
CA ILE A 64 -0.36 7.91 15.27
C ILE A 64 -0.45 6.51 14.65
N LYS A 65 -1.53 6.22 13.93
CA LYS A 65 -1.74 4.94 13.28
C LYS A 65 -0.67 4.67 12.23
N GLU A 66 -0.38 5.65 11.37
CA GLU A 66 0.65 5.54 10.34
C GLU A 66 2.04 5.29 10.94
N ASN A 67 2.41 6.02 11.99
CA ASN A 67 3.67 5.79 12.72
C ASN A 67 3.75 4.38 13.32
N SER A 68 2.63 3.85 13.84
CA SER A 68 2.60 2.48 14.37
C SER A 68 2.85 1.43 13.27
N LEU A 69 2.30 1.66 12.07
CA LEU A 69 2.49 0.80 10.91
C LEU A 69 3.93 0.89 10.41
N LEU A 70 4.52 2.09 10.33
CA LEU A 70 5.91 2.28 9.94
C LEU A 70 6.87 1.55 10.88
N ARG A 71 6.65 1.60 12.20
CA ARG A 71 7.45 0.84 13.17
C ARG A 71 7.33 -0.66 12.96
N ARG A 72 6.13 -1.16 12.64
CA ARG A 72 5.91 -2.57 12.30
C ARG A 72 6.67 -2.97 11.04
N VAL A 73 6.63 -2.13 10.00
CA VAL A 73 7.35 -2.36 8.74
C VAL A 73 8.86 -2.41 8.96
N ILE A 74 9.42 -1.47 9.72
CA ILE A 74 10.86 -1.47 10.07
C ILE A 74 11.23 -2.78 10.77
N GLY A 75 10.46 -3.20 11.78
CA GLY A 75 10.73 -4.46 12.49
C GLY A 75 10.69 -5.69 11.57
N LEU A 76 9.73 -5.74 10.63
CA LEU A 76 9.66 -6.83 9.65
C LEU A 76 10.83 -6.82 8.67
N GLN A 77 11.32 -5.64 8.27
CA GLN A 77 12.50 -5.51 7.41
C GLN A 77 13.77 -5.99 8.10
N ASP A 78 13.93 -5.68 9.39
CA ASP A 78 15.06 -6.17 10.19
C ASP A 78 15.02 -7.70 10.33
N GLN A 79 13.84 -8.28 10.59
CA GLN A 79 13.66 -9.73 10.64
C GLN A 79 13.94 -10.41 9.30
N LEU A 80 13.52 -9.80 8.19
CA LEU A 80 13.80 -10.32 6.86
C LEU A 80 15.31 -10.36 6.59
N ARG A 81 16.03 -9.28 6.93
CA ARG A 81 17.48 -9.21 6.80
C ARG A 81 18.19 -10.31 7.60
N GLU A 82 17.79 -10.52 8.85
CA GLU A 82 18.36 -11.58 9.68
C GLU A 82 18.11 -12.98 9.08
N LEU A 83 16.92 -13.21 8.52
CA LEU A 83 16.60 -14.47 7.84
C LEU A 83 17.42 -14.65 6.56
N GLU A 84 17.63 -13.59 5.78
CA GLU A 84 18.47 -13.62 4.58
C GLU A 84 19.93 -13.98 4.92
N GLU A 85 20.50 -13.37 5.97
CA GLU A 85 21.85 -13.67 6.44
C GLU A 85 21.98 -15.13 6.91
N LYS A 86 21.03 -15.62 7.71
CA LYS A 86 21.02 -17.03 8.15
C LYS A 86 20.89 -17.99 6.97
N ASN A 87 20.04 -17.66 5.99
CA ASN A 87 19.88 -18.49 4.81
C ASN A 87 21.17 -18.53 3.97
N ALA A 88 21.87 -17.40 3.82
CA ALA A 88 23.18 -17.36 3.17
C ALA A 88 24.22 -18.25 3.88
N GLN A 89 24.25 -18.23 5.22
CA GLN A 89 25.12 -19.11 6.00
C GLN A 89 24.78 -20.59 5.80
N ILE A 90 23.49 -20.94 5.80
CA ILE A 90 23.03 -22.31 5.56
C ILE A 90 23.45 -22.78 4.16
N LEU A 91 23.28 -21.94 3.13
CA LEU A 91 23.70 -22.26 1.76
C LEU A 91 25.22 -22.49 1.67
N ALA A 92 26.02 -21.65 2.34
CA ALA A 92 27.46 -21.84 2.40
C ALA A 92 27.84 -23.16 3.07
N GLN A 93 27.23 -23.50 4.21
CA GLN A 93 27.46 -24.77 4.89
C GLN A 93 27.04 -25.97 4.04
N ARG A 94 25.88 -25.87 3.37
CA ARG A 94 25.38 -26.91 2.45
C ARG A 94 26.37 -27.17 1.31
N ASN A 95 26.95 -26.12 0.71
CA ASN A 95 27.94 -26.28 -0.35
C ASN A 95 29.21 -26.99 0.14
N VAL A 96 29.71 -26.63 1.33
CA VAL A 96 30.86 -27.31 1.94
C VAL A 96 30.58 -28.80 2.19
N LEU A 97 29.38 -29.14 2.65
CA LEU A 97 28.97 -30.53 2.86
C LEU A 97 28.87 -31.29 1.54
N MET A 98 28.28 -30.69 0.50
CA MET A 98 28.23 -31.27 -0.83
C MET A 98 29.63 -31.59 -1.36
N ASP A 99 30.59 -30.66 -1.26
CA ASP A 99 31.96 -30.90 -1.69
C ASP A 99 32.63 -32.05 -0.92
N LYS A 100 32.33 -32.19 0.37
CA LYS A 100 32.83 -33.31 1.19
C LYS A 100 32.23 -34.63 0.74
N VAL A 101 30.92 -34.67 0.48
CA VAL A 101 30.23 -35.86 -0.02
C VAL A 101 30.81 -36.28 -1.35
N THR A 102 30.94 -35.36 -2.31
CA THR A 102 31.53 -35.66 -3.63
C THR A 102 32.97 -36.19 -3.53
N ARG A 103 33.79 -35.64 -2.61
CA ARG A 103 35.15 -36.16 -2.38
C ARG A 103 35.14 -37.57 -1.79
N LEU A 104 34.20 -37.89 -0.91
CA LEU A 104 34.08 -39.23 -0.32
C LEU A 104 33.55 -40.24 -1.34
N GLU A 105 32.56 -39.86 -2.14
CA GLU A 105 32.04 -40.68 -3.25
C GLU A 105 33.15 -41.03 -4.25
N LEU A 106 33.99 -40.05 -4.62
CA LEU A 106 35.14 -40.30 -5.51
C LEU A 106 36.14 -41.28 -4.89
N LYS A 107 36.43 -41.16 -3.58
CA LYS A 107 37.34 -42.07 -2.88
C LYS A 107 36.79 -43.50 -2.84
N LEU A 108 35.49 -43.65 -2.57
CA LEU A 108 34.83 -44.95 -2.57
C LEU A 108 34.87 -45.58 -3.96
N GLN A 109 34.55 -44.81 -5.01
CA GLN A 109 34.61 -45.30 -6.39
C GLN A 109 36.02 -45.75 -6.79
N VAL A 110 37.05 -45.00 -6.37
CA VAL A 110 38.45 -45.39 -6.61
C VAL A 110 38.79 -46.68 -5.86
N GLN A 111 38.37 -46.83 -4.60
CA GLN A 111 38.59 -48.04 -3.82
C GLN A 111 37.90 -49.27 -4.45
N ASP A 112 36.63 -49.15 -4.80
CA ASP A 112 35.86 -50.22 -5.47
C ASP A 112 36.53 -50.66 -6.77
N ASN A 113 37.06 -49.70 -7.55
CA ASN A 113 37.79 -49.99 -8.79
C ASN A 113 39.09 -50.76 -8.51
N TYR A 114 39.86 -50.39 -7.47
CA TYR A 114 41.09 -51.09 -7.11
C TYR A 114 40.81 -52.52 -6.63
N GLU A 115 39.79 -52.72 -5.79
CA GLU A 115 39.37 -54.05 -5.32
C GLU A 115 38.95 -54.94 -6.51
N THR A 116 38.15 -54.41 -7.44
CA THR A 116 37.71 -55.14 -8.64
C THR A 116 38.88 -55.53 -9.57
N THR A 117 39.93 -54.72 -9.65
CA THR A 117 41.13 -55.03 -10.47
C THR A 117 42.15 -55.94 -9.79
N SER A 118 42.10 -56.07 -8.45
CA SER A 118 43.01 -56.95 -7.70
C SER A 118 42.54 -58.41 -7.68
N ASP A 119 41.25 -58.66 -7.91
CA ASP A 119 40.62 -59.99 -7.90
C ASP A 119 40.54 -60.64 -9.32
N ALA A 120 41.08 -59.99 -10.35
CA ALA A 120 41.10 -60.46 -11.75
C ALA A 120 42.51 -60.88 -12.21
#